data_AF-A0A7W2MIJ2-F1
#
_entry.id   AF-A0A7W2MIJ2-F1
#
_cell.length_a   1.000
_cell.length_b   1.000
_cell.length_c   1.000
_cell.angle_alpha   90.00
_cell.angle_beta   90.00
_cell.angle_gamma   90.00
#
_symmetry.space_group_name_H-M   'P 1'
#
loop_
_entity.id
_entity.type
_entity.pdbx_description
1 polymer ?
#
loop_
_entity_poly.entity_id
_entity_poly.type
_entity_poly.pdbx_seq_one_letter_code
_entity_poly.pdbx_strand_id
1 'polypeptide(L)'
;KGAGIGAGVAAVAAYLANKNEDDISKRNRRILKAATGGAAIGGGIGYYMDTQEAELRKQLRGSGVSVEREGNNINLIMPGNITFPSGNANIDQSFLSVLDSVVLVLQEFNKTLIVVAGHTDSSGSNALNQSLSERRAQSVSTYLNNAGVIIDRIEVIGFGETQPVASNNTKAGKELNRRVEITLLPITE
;
A
#
# COMPACT_ATOMS: atom_id res chain seq x y z
N LYS A 1 -12.47 3.30 -23.54
CA LYS A 1 -11.15 3.92 -23.24
C LYS A 1 -11.16 4.27 -21.76
N GLY A 2 -10.87 3.29 -20.89
CA GLY A 2 -10.90 3.49 -19.44
C GLY A 2 -9.61 4.17 -19.02
N ALA A 3 -9.72 5.37 -18.45
CA ALA A 3 -8.59 6.03 -17.81
C ALA A 3 -8.13 5.14 -16.65
N GLY A 4 -6.89 4.66 -16.74
CA GLY A 4 -6.29 3.84 -15.70
C GLY A 4 -6.22 4.63 -14.40
N ILE A 5 -6.68 3.98 -13.33
CA ILE A 5 -6.26 4.28 -11.97
C ILE A 5 -4.76 3.97 -11.97
N GLY A 6 -3.93 5.01 -12.05
CA GLY A 6 -2.47 4.87 -12.14
C GLY A 6 -1.71 6.00 -11.44
N ALA A 7 -2.43 6.89 -10.74
CA ALA A 7 -1.81 7.99 -10.01
C ALA A 7 -1.14 7.51 -8.70
N GLY A 8 -1.69 6.48 -8.07
CA GLY A 8 -1.22 5.97 -6.78
C GLY A 8 0.19 5.38 -6.83
N VAL A 9 0.38 4.33 -7.65
CA VAL A 9 1.69 3.68 -7.82
C VAL A 9 2.71 4.64 -8.44
N ALA A 10 2.31 5.48 -9.40
CA ALA A 10 3.22 6.47 -9.99
C ALA A 10 3.76 7.46 -8.96
N ALA A 11 2.90 7.94 -8.04
CA ALA A 11 3.32 8.83 -6.95
C ALA A 11 4.26 8.12 -5.96
N VAL A 12 3.98 6.86 -5.63
CA VAL A 12 4.87 6.04 -4.79
C VAL A 12 6.24 5.83 -5.46
N ALA A 13 6.27 5.48 -6.74
CA ALA A 13 7.51 5.30 -7.48
C ALA A 13 8.33 6.59 -7.55
N ALA A 14 7.69 7.73 -7.81
CA ALA A 14 8.34 9.05 -7.82
C ALA A 14 8.88 9.43 -6.42
N TYR A 15 8.15 9.13 -5.35
CA TYR A 15 8.62 9.35 -3.99
C TYR A 15 9.87 8.52 -3.68
N LEU A 16 9.86 7.23 -4.05
CA LEU A 16 11.01 6.35 -3.84
C LEU A 16 12.22 6.75 -4.69
N ALA A 17 12.01 7.19 -5.94
CA ALA A 17 13.09 7.66 -6.81
C ALA A 17 13.79 8.92 -6.28
N ASN A 18 13.11 9.73 -5.45
CA ASN A 18 13.72 10.88 -4.78
C ASN A 18 14.44 10.52 -3.47
N LYS A 19 14.37 9.28 -3.00
CA LYS A 19 15.14 8.82 -1.83
C LYS A 19 16.54 8.39 -2.23
N ASN A 20 17.47 8.52 -1.28
CA ASN A 20 18.87 8.18 -1.49
C ASN A 20 19.05 6.70 -1.89
N GLU A 21 19.64 6.45 -3.07
CA GLU A 21 19.86 5.12 -3.65
C GLU A 21 20.66 4.21 -2.71
N ASP A 22 21.60 4.77 -1.94
CA ASP A 22 22.40 4.02 -0.97
C ASP A 22 21.54 3.42 0.14
N ASP A 23 20.55 4.17 0.62
CA ASP A 23 19.67 3.73 1.70
C ASP A 23 18.67 2.69 1.23
N ILE A 24 18.16 2.83 0.00
CA ILE A 24 17.28 1.85 -0.64
C ILE A 24 18.05 0.54 -0.86
N SER A 25 19.25 0.61 -1.44
CA SER A 25 20.07 -0.57 -1.72
C SER A 25 20.47 -1.31 -0.44
N LYS A 26 20.87 -0.59 0.62
CA LYS A 26 21.15 -1.19 1.93
C LYS A 26 19.93 -1.89 2.51
N ARG A 27 18.74 -1.29 2.38
CA ARG A 27 17.48 -1.86 2.88
C ARG A 27 17.06 -3.10 2.10
N ASN A 28 17.09 -3.04 0.77
CA ASN A 28 16.79 -4.18 -0.10
C ASN A 28 17.67 -5.39 0.22
N ARG A 29 18.97 -5.18 0.44
CA ARG A 29 19.89 -6.24 0.87
C ARG A 29 19.52 -6.83 2.24
N ARG A 30 19.03 -6.03 3.20
CA ARG A 30 18.58 -6.54 4.50
C ARG A 30 17.32 -7.38 4.37
N ILE A 31 16.35 -6.92 3.57
CA ILE A 31 15.11 -7.66 3.31
C ILE A 31 15.43 -9.01 2.67
N LEU A 32 16.28 -9.02 1.64
CA LEU A 32 16.66 -10.25 0.94
C LEU A 32 17.39 -11.24 1.85
N LYS A 33 18.27 -10.77 2.73
CA LYS A 33 18.95 -11.61 3.73
C LYS A 33 17.99 -12.19 4.78
N ALA A 34 16.98 -11.41 5.16
CA ALA A 34 15.98 -11.83 6.15
C ALA A 34 14.88 -12.71 5.56
N ALA A 35 14.72 -12.73 4.23
CA ALA A 35 13.80 -13.59 3.50
C ALA A 35 14.23 -15.06 3.60
N THR A 36 13.90 -15.69 4.72
CA THR A 36 14.00 -17.14 4.92
C THR A 36 12.89 -17.82 4.11
N GLY A 37 13.23 -18.88 3.37
CA GLY A 37 12.29 -19.82 2.75
C GLY A 37 11.03 -19.22 2.09
N GLY A 38 11.08 -18.97 0.78
CA GLY A 38 9.95 -18.53 -0.04
C GLY A 38 10.35 -18.50 -1.50
N ALA A 39 9.39 -18.59 -2.43
CA ALA A 39 9.62 -18.71 -3.88
C ALA A 39 10.83 -17.86 -4.34
N ALA A 40 11.81 -18.51 -4.98
CA ALA A 40 13.05 -17.86 -5.38
C ALA A 40 12.76 -16.73 -6.38
N ILE A 41 13.27 -15.51 -6.14
CA ILE A 41 13.35 -14.47 -7.18
C ILE A 41 14.59 -14.78 -8.05
N GLY A 42 14.70 -16.04 -8.50
CA GLY A 42 15.69 -16.46 -9.47
C GLY A 42 15.06 -16.36 -10.85
N GLY A 43 15.33 -15.28 -11.59
CA GLY A 43 14.93 -15.13 -13.00
C GLY A 43 13.44 -14.87 -13.29
N GLY A 44 12.57 -14.79 -12.29
CA GLY A 44 11.10 -14.75 -12.50
C GLY A 44 10.32 -13.81 -11.59
N ILE A 45 10.71 -12.54 -11.49
CA ILE A 45 9.94 -11.50 -10.75
C ILE A 45 8.46 -11.51 -11.18
N GLY A 46 8.20 -11.67 -12.48
CA GLY A 46 6.84 -11.78 -13.02
C GLY A 46 6.05 -12.91 -12.35
N TYR A 47 6.57 -14.13 -12.35
CA TYR A 47 5.89 -15.28 -11.74
C TYR A 47 5.65 -15.09 -10.23
N TYR A 48 6.63 -14.55 -9.51
CA TYR A 48 6.50 -14.26 -8.08
C TYR A 48 5.35 -13.28 -7.82
N MET A 49 5.34 -12.15 -8.53
CA MET A 49 4.32 -11.12 -8.39
C MET A 49 2.96 -11.60 -8.89
N ASP A 50 2.89 -12.41 -9.94
CA ASP A 50 1.64 -12.99 -10.45
C ASP A 50 1.01 -13.95 -9.44
N THR A 51 1.83 -14.77 -8.78
CA THR A 51 1.35 -15.68 -7.72
C THR A 51 0.90 -14.89 -6.49
N GLN A 52 1.67 -13.87 -6.09
CA GLN A 52 1.31 -12.98 -4.99
C GLN A 52 -0.02 -12.25 -5.27
N GLU A 53 -0.18 -11.72 -6.48
CA GLU A 53 -1.40 -11.05 -6.91
C GLU A 53 -2.60 -12.00 -6.88
N ALA A 54 -2.42 -13.23 -7.37
CA ALA A 54 -3.48 -14.24 -7.37
C ALA A 54 -3.98 -14.55 -5.95
N GLU A 55 -3.07 -14.72 -4.98
CA GLU A 55 -3.51 -14.91 -3.59
C GLU A 55 -4.11 -13.67 -2.96
N LEU A 56 -3.60 -12.46 -3.26
CA LEU A 56 -4.27 -11.23 -2.82
C LEU A 56 -5.69 -11.15 -3.35
N ARG A 57 -5.90 -11.43 -4.64
CA ARG A 57 -7.24 -11.42 -5.26
C ARG A 57 -8.17 -12.45 -4.63
N LYS A 58 -7.65 -13.64 -4.30
CA LYS A 58 -8.42 -14.70 -3.66
C LYS A 58 -8.80 -14.33 -2.23
N GLN A 59 -7.84 -13.88 -1.43
CA GLN A 59 -8.02 -13.54 -0.01
C GLN A 59 -8.89 -12.29 0.18
N LEU A 60 -8.78 -11.31 -0.73
CA LEU A 60 -9.50 -10.03 -0.64
C LEU A 60 -10.82 -10.03 -1.42
N ARG A 61 -11.27 -11.17 -1.93
CA ARG A 61 -12.51 -11.24 -2.70
C ARG A 61 -13.71 -10.86 -1.84
N GLY A 62 -14.40 -9.78 -2.22
CA GLY A 62 -15.58 -9.29 -1.51
C GLY A 62 -15.27 -8.45 -0.26
N SER A 63 -14.00 -8.14 0.02
CA SER A 63 -13.61 -7.28 1.15
C SER A 63 -13.83 -5.78 0.87
N GLY A 64 -14.05 -5.41 -0.40
CA GLY A 64 -14.08 -4.01 -0.85
C GLY A 64 -12.70 -3.43 -1.16
N VAL A 65 -11.62 -4.21 -1.02
CA VAL A 65 -10.26 -3.82 -1.43
C VAL A 65 -10.05 -4.17 -2.89
N SER A 66 -9.61 -3.19 -3.69
CA SER A 66 -9.22 -3.41 -5.08
C SER A 66 -7.78 -3.87 -5.16
N VAL A 67 -7.52 -4.87 -6.02
CA VAL A 67 -6.17 -5.34 -6.34
C VAL A 67 -5.87 -4.96 -7.79
N GLU A 68 -4.87 -4.10 -7.99
CA GLU A 68 -4.48 -3.57 -9.29
C GLU A 68 -3.03 -3.92 -9.59
N ARG A 69 -2.75 -4.26 -10.86
CA ARG A 69 -1.42 -4.63 -11.34
C ARG A 69 -0.89 -3.51 -12.23
N GLU A 70 0.28 -2.98 -11.89
CA GLU A 70 0.97 -1.93 -12.65
C GLU A 70 2.41 -2.34 -12.94
N GLY A 71 2.65 -2.88 -14.15
CA GLY A 71 3.95 -3.47 -14.50
C GLY A 71 4.28 -4.65 -13.58
N ASN A 72 5.33 -4.51 -12.77
CA ASN A 72 5.72 -5.51 -11.78
C ASN A 72 5.21 -5.19 -10.36
N ASN A 73 4.48 -4.09 -10.17
CA ASN A 73 4.00 -3.67 -8.85
C ASN A 73 2.55 -4.09 -8.66
N ILE A 74 2.18 -4.43 -7.43
CA ILE A 74 0.78 -4.67 -7.05
C ILE A 74 0.33 -3.52 -6.17
N ASN A 75 -0.83 -2.92 -6.47
CA ASN A 75 -1.45 -1.90 -5.64
C ASN A 75 -2.74 -2.42 -5.02
N LEU A 76 -2.84 -2.30 -3.70
CA LEU A 76 -4.05 -2.58 -2.95
C LEU A 76 -4.71 -1.25 -2.59
N ILE A 77 -5.92 -1.00 -3.09
CA ILE A 77 -6.65 0.24 -2.80
C ILE A 77 -7.73 -0.06 -1.78
N MET A 78 -7.59 0.51 -0.59
CA MET A 78 -8.52 0.34 0.52
C MET A 78 -9.33 1.63 0.71
N PRO A 79 -10.65 1.62 0.43
CA PRO A 79 -11.50 2.79 0.61
C PRO A 79 -11.54 3.26 2.07
N GLY A 80 -11.35 4.56 2.28
CA GLY A 80 -11.21 5.11 3.63
C GLY A 80 -12.46 5.00 4.49
N ASN A 81 -13.64 4.87 3.87
CA ASN A 81 -14.93 4.72 4.56
C ASN A 81 -15.14 3.33 5.19
N ILE A 82 -14.45 2.29 4.70
CA ILE A 82 -14.48 0.94 5.29
C ILE A 82 -13.27 0.68 6.17
N THR A 83 -12.15 1.37 5.91
CA THR A 83 -10.90 1.19 6.68
C THR A 83 -10.86 2.03 7.96
N PHE A 84 -11.46 3.23 7.96
CA PHE A 84 -11.43 4.13 9.11
C PHE A 84 -12.80 4.75 9.38
N PRO A 85 -13.19 4.89 10.66
CA PRO A 85 -14.27 5.78 11.02
C PRO A 85 -14.01 7.22 10.56
N SER A 86 -15.08 7.98 10.28
CA SER A 86 -14.98 9.35 9.80
C SER A 86 -14.10 10.22 10.70
N GLY A 87 -13.14 10.95 10.10
CA GLY A 87 -12.21 11.83 10.82
C GLY A 87 -11.19 11.13 11.73
N ASN A 88 -11.19 9.79 11.78
CA ASN A 88 -10.28 9.01 12.63
C ASN A 88 -9.13 8.39 11.82
N ALA A 89 -8.03 8.09 12.51
CA ALA A 89 -6.89 7.32 12.03
C ALA A 89 -6.77 5.92 12.65
N ASN A 90 -7.66 5.55 13.58
CA ASN A 90 -7.77 4.20 14.11
C ASN A 90 -8.49 3.31 13.09
N ILE A 91 -7.91 2.17 12.78
CA ILE A 91 -8.48 1.20 11.84
C ILE A 91 -9.80 0.68 12.42
N ASP A 92 -10.82 0.58 11.57
CA ASP A 92 -12.09 0.01 11.96
C ASP A 92 -11.94 -1.48 12.34
N GLN A 93 -12.59 -1.89 13.44
CA GLN A 93 -12.50 -3.26 13.94
C GLN A 93 -12.96 -4.29 12.89
N SER A 94 -13.96 -3.94 12.08
CA SER A 94 -14.47 -4.81 11.02
C SER A 94 -13.47 -5.01 9.87
N PHE A 95 -12.51 -4.09 9.72
CA PHE A 95 -11.50 -4.13 8.67
C PHE A 95 -10.25 -4.92 9.08
N LEU A 96 -10.08 -5.25 10.36
CA LEU A 96 -8.91 -6.00 10.83
C LEU A 96 -8.79 -7.38 10.18
N SER A 97 -9.91 -8.10 9.99
CA SER A 97 -9.91 -9.41 9.31
C SER A 97 -9.46 -9.33 7.84
N VAL A 98 -9.73 -8.19 7.19
CA VAL A 98 -9.24 -7.91 5.83
C VAL A 98 -7.73 -7.68 5.86
N LEU A 99 -7.23 -6.91 6.83
CA LEU A 99 -5.80 -6.71 7.01
C LEU A 99 -5.07 -8.00 7.39
N ASP A 100 -5.67 -8.89 8.19
CA ASP A 100 -5.12 -10.21 8.49
C ASP A 100 -4.93 -11.03 7.21
N SER A 101 -5.90 -10.95 6.30
CA SER A 101 -5.84 -11.60 4.99
C SER A 101 -4.69 -11.05 4.14
N VAL A 102 -4.42 -9.74 4.21
CA VAL A 102 -3.23 -9.12 3.60
C VAL A 102 -1.94 -9.62 4.26
N VAL A 103 -1.90 -9.66 5.59
CA VAL A 103 -0.72 -10.11 6.37
C VAL A 103 -0.31 -11.53 5.98
N LEU A 104 -1.26 -12.46 5.85
CA LEU A 104 -0.99 -13.84 5.44
C LEU A 104 -0.18 -13.88 4.14
N VAL A 105 -0.60 -13.12 3.13
CA VAL A 105 0.13 -13.04 1.86
C VAL A 105 1.46 -12.32 2.02
N LEU A 106 1.54 -11.23 2.78
CA LEU A 106 2.79 -10.50 2.97
C LEU A 106 3.85 -11.32 3.72
N GLN A 107 3.44 -12.25 4.58
CA GLN A 107 4.35 -13.17 5.26
C GLN A 107 4.86 -14.28 4.34
N GLU A 108 4.00 -14.86 3.51
CA GLU A 108 4.38 -15.86 2.51
C GLU A 108 5.28 -15.26 1.42
N PHE A 109 4.92 -14.06 0.95
CA PHE A 109 5.64 -13.34 -0.09
C PHE A 109 6.50 -12.24 0.54
N ASN A 110 7.65 -12.65 1.08
CA ASN A 110 8.52 -11.80 1.89
C ASN A 110 9.58 -10.95 1.15
N LYS A 111 9.55 -10.90 -0.19
CA LYS A 111 10.58 -10.26 -1.03
C LYS A 111 10.06 -9.03 -1.78
N THR A 112 9.13 -8.33 -1.16
CA THR A 112 8.63 -7.03 -1.63
C THR A 112 8.89 -5.94 -0.61
N LEU A 113 9.18 -4.74 -1.10
CA LEU A 113 9.01 -3.51 -0.35
C LEU A 113 7.51 -3.17 -0.32
N ILE A 114 7.02 -2.80 0.85
CA ILE A 114 5.61 -2.50 1.13
C ILE A 114 5.53 -1.00 1.42
N VAL A 115 4.90 -0.25 0.54
CA VAL A 115 4.66 1.18 0.74
C VAL A 115 3.21 1.37 1.14
N VAL A 116 2.99 1.92 2.33
CA VAL A 116 1.66 2.27 2.83
C VAL A 116 1.46 3.78 2.64
N ALA A 117 0.55 4.14 1.75
CA ALA A 117 0.29 5.52 1.36
C ALA A 117 -1.11 5.98 1.78
N GLY A 118 -1.18 7.03 2.59
CA GLY A 118 -2.45 7.64 3.00
C GLY A 118 -2.86 8.78 2.07
N HIS A 119 -4.16 8.87 1.77
CA HIS A 119 -4.74 9.94 0.96
C HIS A 119 -6.01 10.50 1.58
N THR A 120 -6.25 11.79 1.38
CA THR A 120 -7.48 12.49 1.78
C THR A 120 -8.16 13.11 0.57
N ASP A 121 -9.40 13.56 0.75
CA ASP A 121 -10.01 14.51 -0.16
C ASP A 121 -9.57 15.95 0.15
N SER A 122 -10.03 16.91 -0.66
CA SER A 122 -9.64 18.32 -0.53
C SER A 122 -10.41 19.13 0.53
N SER A 123 -11.06 18.48 1.49
CA SER A 123 -11.79 19.17 2.56
C SER A 123 -10.85 19.43 3.74
N GLY A 124 -10.88 20.65 4.29
CA GLY A 124 -9.98 21.05 5.37
C GLY A 124 -8.73 21.76 4.85
N SER A 125 -7.71 21.88 5.71
CA SER A 125 -6.44 22.50 5.33
C SER A 125 -5.41 21.45 4.91
N ASN A 126 -4.49 21.82 4.03
CA ASN A 126 -3.42 20.93 3.56
C ASN A 126 -2.62 20.31 4.72
N ALA A 127 -2.33 21.09 5.78
CA ALA A 127 -1.60 20.59 6.94
C ALA A 127 -2.39 19.52 7.72
N LEU A 128 -3.71 19.71 7.89
CA LEU A 128 -4.57 18.73 8.53
C LEU A 128 -4.68 17.45 7.70
N ASN A 129 -4.84 17.61 6.38
CA ASN A 129 -4.93 16.50 5.42
C ASN A 129 -3.63 15.69 5.37
N GLN A 130 -2.48 16.38 5.34
CA GLN A 130 -1.17 15.76 5.43
C GLN A 130 -1.05 14.92 6.70
N SER A 131 -1.26 15.54 7.87
CA SER A 131 -1.16 14.84 9.17
C SER A 131 -2.16 13.68 9.31
N LEU A 132 -3.38 13.83 8.80
CA LEU A 132 -4.37 12.75 8.84
C LEU A 132 -3.96 11.57 7.94
N SER A 133 -3.48 11.87 6.74
CA SER A 133 -3.03 10.84 5.79
C SER A 133 -1.84 10.04 6.34
N GLU A 134 -0.86 10.72 6.94
CA GLU A 134 0.31 10.10 7.57
C GLU A 134 -0.10 9.21 8.75
N ARG A 135 -0.98 9.70 9.63
CA ARG A 135 -1.45 8.91 10.78
C ARG A 135 -2.20 7.65 10.35
N ARG A 136 -3.03 7.73 9.31
CA ARG A 136 -3.74 6.56 8.77
C ARG A 136 -2.78 5.54 8.18
N ALA A 137 -1.81 5.99 7.39
CA ALA A 137 -0.77 5.12 6.84
C ALA A 137 0.07 4.48 7.96
N GLN A 138 0.41 5.26 8.99
CA GLN A 138 1.13 4.76 10.17
C GLN A 138 0.33 3.71 10.95
N SER A 139 -0.99 3.90 11.13
CA SER A 139 -1.82 2.90 11.80
C SER A 139 -1.80 1.55 11.07
N VAL A 140 -1.94 1.57 9.75
CA VAL A 140 -1.87 0.34 8.93
C VAL A 140 -0.47 -0.28 9.01
N SER A 141 0.59 0.52 8.89
CA SER A 141 1.97 0.03 9.05
C SER A 141 2.21 -0.61 10.42
N THR A 142 1.74 0.03 11.50
CA THR A 142 1.88 -0.50 12.86
C THR A 142 1.12 -1.82 13.00
N TYR A 143 -0.07 -1.93 12.40
CA TYR A 143 -0.83 -3.18 12.38
C TYR A 143 -0.06 -4.30 11.69
N LEU A 144 0.42 -4.06 10.46
CA LEU A 144 1.19 -5.04 9.69
C LEU A 144 2.44 -5.52 10.46
N ASN A 145 3.17 -4.58 11.08
CA ASN A 145 4.35 -4.91 11.86
C ASN A 145 4.03 -5.73 13.10
N ASN A 146 3.00 -5.35 13.86
CA ASN A 146 2.56 -6.10 15.04
C ASN A 146 2.06 -7.52 14.68
N ALA A 147 1.54 -7.68 13.46
CA ALA A 147 1.12 -8.97 12.92
C ALA A 147 2.29 -9.80 12.35
N GLY A 148 3.54 -9.31 12.41
CA GLY A 148 4.75 -10.05 12.07
C GLY A 148 5.35 -9.73 10.69
N VAL A 149 4.86 -8.70 9.99
CA VAL A 149 5.52 -8.20 8.77
C VAL A 149 6.78 -7.43 9.18
N ILE A 150 7.93 -7.81 8.61
CA ILE A 150 9.23 -7.20 8.95
C ILE A 150 9.21 -5.69 8.70
N ILE A 151 9.50 -4.88 9.73
CA ILE A 151 9.48 -3.41 9.65
C ILE A 151 10.39 -2.84 8.55
N ASP A 152 11.53 -3.48 8.28
CA ASP A 152 12.47 -3.05 7.22
C ASP A 152 11.83 -3.10 5.82
N ARG A 153 10.74 -3.86 5.65
CA ARG A 153 9.97 -3.93 4.41
C ARG A 153 8.92 -2.84 4.30
N ILE A 154 8.61 -2.11 5.37
CA ILE A 154 7.48 -1.18 5.39
C ILE A 154 7.99 0.26 5.27
N GLU A 155 7.39 1.00 4.36
CA GLU A 155 7.60 2.44 4.15
C GLU A 155 6.25 3.14 4.31
N VAL A 156 6.22 4.27 5.03
CA VAL A 156 4.98 5.00 5.35
C VAL A 156 5.03 6.37 4.70
N ILE A 157 3.97 6.71 3.96
CA ILE A 157 3.83 7.98 3.27
C ILE A 157 2.43 8.54 3.52
N GLY A 158 2.35 9.85 3.79
CA GLY A 158 1.10 10.59 3.65
C GLY A 158 1.19 11.52 2.45
N PHE A 159 0.23 11.44 1.53
CA PHE A 159 0.15 12.37 0.39
C PHE A 159 -0.86 13.50 0.62
N GLY A 160 -1.62 13.47 1.71
CA GLY A 160 -2.75 14.36 1.92
C GLY A 160 -3.70 14.32 0.71
N GLU A 161 -4.07 15.49 0.20
CA GLU A 161 -4.96 15.66 -0.97
C GLU A 161 -4.22 15.76 -2.31
N THR A 162 -2.89 15.65 -2.33
CA THR A 162 -2.06 15.99 -3.51
C THR A 162 -2.10 14.97 -4.64
N GLN A 163 -2.60 13.75 -4.36
CA GLN A 163 -2.70 12.65 -5.32
C GLN A 163 -4.16 12.17 -5.46
N PRO A 164 -5.07 13.00 -6.02
CA PRO A 164 -6.46 12.62 -6.21
C PRO A 164 -6.59 11.63 -7.37
N VAL A 165 -7.44 10.62 -7.18
CA VAL A 165 -7.82 9.65 -8.24
C VAL A 165 -9.15 10.00 -8.89
N ALA A 166 -9.91 10.91 -8.28
CA ALA A 166 -11.18 11.40 -8.79
C ALA A 166 -11.38 12.89 -8.47
N SER A 167 -12.39 13.51 -9.10
CA SER A 167 -12.69 14.92 -8.88
C SER A 167 -13.13 15.20 -7.44
N ASN A 168 -12.42 16.11 -6.77
CA ASN A 168 -12.82 16.63 -5.44
C ASN A 168 -14.09 17.49 -5.48
N ASN A 169 -14.63 17.82 -6.65
CA ASN A 169 -15.85 18.63 -6.78
C ASN A 169 -17.14 17.82 -6.56
N THR A 170 -17.04 16.50 -6.44
CA THR A 170 -18.21 15.62 -6.27
C THR A 170 -18.08 14.80 -4.99
N LYS A 171 -19.21 14.49 -4.34
CA LYS A 171 -19.22 13.64 -3.13
C LYS A 171 -18.59 12.26 -3.41
N ALA A 172 -18.95 11.65 -4.55
CA ALA A 172 -18.40 10.36 -4.97
C ALA A 172 -16.89 10.43 -5.21
N GLY A 173 -16.40 11.47 -5.89
CA GLY A 173 -14.97 11.62 -6.12
C GLY A 173 -14.16 11.89 -4.84
N LYS A 174 -14.70 12.68 -3.90
CA LYS A 174 -14.09 12.82 -2.57
C LYS A 174 -14.01 11.48 -1.82
N GLU A 175 -15.04 10.66 -1.92
CA GLU A 175 -15.05 9.34 -1.30
C GLU A 175 -13.98 8.41 -1.89
N LEU A 176 -13.79 8.43 -3.21
CA LEU A 176 -12.69 7.71 -3.86
C LEU A 176 -11.31 8.25 -3.45
N ASN A 177 -11.16 9.56 -3.25
CA ASN A 177 -9.88 10.16 -2.85
C ASN A 177 -9.48 9.81 -1.41
N ARG A 178 -10.45 9.64 -0.51
CA ARG A 178 -10.21 9.16 0.86
C ARG A 178 -9.90 7.66 0.83
N ARG A 179 -8.63 7.30 0.84
CA ARG A 179 -8.18 5.90 0.75
C ARG A 179 -6.82 5.72 1.40
N VAL A 180 -6.47 4.46 1.66
CA VAL A 180 -5.09 4.04 1.91
C VAL A 180 -4.71 3.04 0.84
N GLU A 181 -3.51 3.20 0.31
CA GLU A 181 -2.94 2.30 -0.68
C GLU A 181 -1.81 1.49 -0.03
N ILE A 182 -1.71 0.20 -0.38
CA ILE A 182 -0.54 -0.62 -0.10
C ILE A 182 0.06 -1.03 -1.43
N THR A 183 1.20 -0.45 -1.78
CA THR A 183 1.95 -0.79 -2.99
C THR A 183 3.05 -1.78 -2.66
N LEU A 184 3.07 -2.89 -3.38
CA LEU A 184 4.08 -3.94 -3.28
C LEU A 184 5.03 -3.81 -4.46
N LEU A 185 6.28 -3.46 -4.16
CA LEU A 185 7.34 -3.35 -5.16
C LEU A 185 8.27 -4.56 -5.04
N PRO A 186 8.57 -5.27 -6.13
CA PRO A 186 9.49 -6.38 -6.10
C PRO A 186 10.89 -5.88 -5.78
N ILE A 187 11.59 -6.59 -4.90
CA ILE A 187 13.01 -6.30 -4.62
C ILE A 187 13.84 -7.07 -5.64
N THR A 188 14.62 -6.33 -6.43
CA THR A 188 15.62 -6.90 -7.33
C THR A 188 16.97 -6.96 -6.63
N GLU A 189 17.74 -8.02 -6.90
CA GLU A 189 19.15 -8.14 -6.48
C GLU A 189 20.05 -7.11 -7.15
#